data_AF-A0A7Y2UNP9-F1
#
_entry.id   AF-A0A7Y2UNP9-F1
#
_cell.length_a   1.000
_cell.length_b   1.000
_cell.length_c   1.000
_cell.angle_alpha   90.00
_cell.angle_beta   90.00
_cell.angle_gamma   90.00
#
_symmetry.space_group_name_H-M   'P 1'
#
loop_
_entity.id
_entity.type
_entity.pdbx_description
1 polymer ?
#
loop_
_entity_poly.entity_id
_entity_poly.type
_entity_poly.pdbx_seq_one_letter_code
_entity_poly.pdbx_strand_id
1 'polypeptide(L)' 'MEVEGLGDFLPKYAGNLDIMTSAGLRIAEMFAERINAGEMVLKPVTVEV' A
#
# COMPACT_ATOMS: atom_id res chain seq x y z
N MET A 1 -3.67 -9.81 19.13
CA MET A 1 -4.55 -9.14 18.16
C MET A 1 -4.60 -10.03 16.94
N GLU A 2 -5.78 -10.30 16.40
CA GLU A 2 -5.98 -11.10 15.18
C GLU A 2 -6.52 -10.20 14.08
N VAL A 3 -6.19 -10.52 12.83
CA VAL A 3 -6.60 -9.76 11.65
C VAL A 3 -7.26 -10.75 10.69
N GLU A 4 -8.55 -10.56 10.46
CA GLU A 4 -9.31 -11.27 9.44
C GLU A 4 -9.22 -10.50 8.12
N GLY A 5 -8.85 -11.16 7.04
CA GLY A 5 -8.80 -10.56 5.71
C GLY A 5 -10.19 -10.51 5.07
N LEU A 6 -10.39 -9.56 4.16
CA LEU A 6 -11.68 -9.40 3.46
C LEU A 6 -12.09 -10.62 2.63
N GLY A 7 -11.11 -11.39 2.14
CA GLY A 7 -11.36 -12.56 1.31
C GLY A 7 -11.42 -12.28 -0.19
N ASP A 8 -10.90 -11.13 -0.63
CA ASP A 8 -11.01 -10.67 -2.02
C ASP A 8 -10.28 -11.58 -3.02
N PHE A 9 -9.10 -12.08 -2.64
CA PHE A 9 -8.30 -13.02 -3.46
C PHE A 9 -7.78 -14.21 -2.65
N LEU A 10 -7.38 -13.99 -1.39
CA LEU A 10 -6.91 -15.03 -0.48
C LEU A 10 -8.02 -15.43 0.51
N PRO A 11 -7.95 -16.62 1.14
CA PRO A 11 -8.87 -16.99 2.20
C PRO A 11 -8.88 -15.97 3.36
N LYS A 12 -10.01 -15.85 4.07
CA LYS A 12 -10.19 -14.87 5.16
C LYS A 12 -9.18 -14.97 6.30
N TYR A 13 -8.56 -16.14 6.51
CA TYR A 13 -7.51 -16.30 7.53
C TYR A 13 -6.17 -15.64 7.14
N ALA A 14 -5.99 -15.25 5.88
CA ALA A 14 -4.78 -14.59 5.39
C ALA A 14 -4.78 -13.06 5.64
N GLY A 15 -5.35 -12.61 6.76
CA GLY A 15 -5.49 -11.18 7.07
C GLY A 15 -4.16 -10.46 7.27
N ASN A 16 -3.07 -11.18 7.55
CA ASN A 16 -1.72 -10.63 7.58
C ASN A 16 -1.23 -10.12 6.22
N LEU A 17 -1.73 -10.68 5.12
CA LEU A 17 -1.41 -10.21 3.78
C LEU A 17 -2.39 -9.12 3.34
N ASP A 18 -3.67 -9.28 3.68
CA ASP A 18 -4.72 -8.31 3.41
C ASP A 18 -4.44 -6.94 4.06
N ILE A 19 -3.88 -6.93 5.27
CA ILE A 19 -3.47 -5.70 5.94
C ILE A 19 -2.25 -5.05 5.26
N MET A 20 -1.31 -5.84 4.72
CA MET A 20 -0.16 -5.31 3.99
C MET A 20 -0.60 -4.66 2.68
N THR A 21 -1.50 -5.30 1.93
CA THR A 21 -2.02 -4.74 0.67
C THR A 21 -2.87 -3.50 0.92
N SER A 22 -3.76 -3.53 1.92
CA SER A 22 -4.58 -2.38 2.30
C SER A 22 -3.72 -1.19 2.76
N ALA A 23 -2.68 -1.44 3.55
CA ALA A 23 -1.74 -0.41 3.97
C ALA A 23 -0.96 0.17 2.78
N GLY A 24 -0.49 -0.68 1.86
CA GLY A 24 0.18 -0.25 0.63
C GLY A 24 -0.71 0.62 -0.25
N LEU A 25 -1.97 0.21 -0.45
CA LEU A 25 -2.97 0.99 -1.19
C LEU A 25 -3.18 2.36 -0.54
N ARG A 26 -3.42 2.39 0.78
CA ARG A 26 -3.68 3.65 1.50
C ARG A 26 -2.49 4.61 1.42
N ILE A 27 -1.26 4.11 1.55
CA ILE A 27 -0.06 4.93 1.42
C ILE A 27 0.07 5.49 0.00
N ALA A 28 -0.20 4.67 -1.03
CA ALA A 28 -0.16 5.11 -2.42
C ALA A 28 -1.19 6.23 -2.71
N GLU A 29 -2.41 6.12 -2.18
CA GLU A 29 -3.42 7.18 -2.27
C GLU A 29 -2.94 8.49 -1.64
N MET A 30 -2.38 8.42 -0.42
CA MET A 30 -1.82 9.60 0.26
C MET A 30 -0.68 10.24 -0.55
N PHE A 31 0.15 9.43 -1.20
CA PHE A 31 1.22 9.95 -2.07
C PHE A 31 0.62 10.61 -3.31
N ALA A 32 -0.37 9.99 -3.95
CA ALA A 32 -1.05 10.54 -5.11
C ALA A 32 -1.70 11.89 -4.80
N GLU A 33 -2.39 12.01 -3.66
CA GLU A 33 -2.96 13.27 -3.17
C GLU A 33 -1.90 14.37 -3.05
N ARG A 34 -0.76 14.08 -2.40
CA ARG A 34 0.32 15.05 -2.20
C ARG A 34 1.08 15.41 -3.48
N ILE A 35 1.23 14.47 -4.40
CA ILE A 35 1.81 14.72 -5.72
C ILE A 35 0.89 15.62 -6.53
N ASN A 36 -0.42 15.35 -6.53
CA ASN A 36 -1.41 16.17 -7.23
C ASN A 36 -1.51 17.60 -6.66
N ALA A 37 -1.32 17.76 -5.35
CA ALA A 37 -1.21 19.06 -4.68
C ALA A 37 0.11 19.80 -4.95
N GLY A 38 1.09 19.16 -5.61
CA GLY A 38 2.41 19.74 -5.85
C GLY A 38 3.33 19.77 -4.62
N GLU A 39 2.95 19.10 -3.54
CA GLU A 39 3.69 19.05 -2.26
C GLU A 39 4.76 17.96 -2.24
N MET A 40 4.75 17.05 -3.22
CA MET A 40 5.64 15.90 -3.29
C MET A 40 6.02 15.60 -4.74
N VAL A 41 7.30 15.31 -4.98
CA VAL A 41 7.81 14.82 -6.27
C VAL A 41 8.64 13.57 -6.00
N LEU A 42 8.21 12.43 -6.54
CA LEU A 42 8.95 11.17 -6.42
C LEU A 42 10.13 11.18 -7.40
N LYS A 43 11.30 10.79 -6.92
CA LYS A 43 12.50 10.60 -7.75
C LYS A 43 12.78 9.11 -7.90
N PRO A 44 13.08 8.63 -9.12
CA PRO A 44 13.45 7.24 -9.33
C PRO A 44 14.74 6.93 -8.55
N VAL A 45 14.77 5.77 -7.89
CA VAL A 45 15.99 5.24 -7.28
C VAL A 45 16.67 4.36 -8.32
N THR A 46 17.87 4.72 -8.74
CA THR A 46 18.72 3.84 -9.55
C THR A 46 19.43 2.87 -8.63
N VAL A 47 19.22 1.57 -8.85
CA VAL A 47 20.02 0.52 -8.21
C VAL A 47 21.13 0.18 -9.18
N GLU A 48 22.37 0.47 -8.79
CA GLU A 48 23.55 -0.08 -9.47
C GLU A 48 23.62 -1.57 -9.12
N VAL A 49 23.52 -2.43 -10.14
CA VAL A 49 23.66 -3.88 -10.02
C VAL A 49 25.09 -4.28 -10.34
#